data_AF-A0A7Y4DT31-F1
#
_entry.id   AF-A0A7Y4DT31-F1
#
_cell.length_a   1.000
_cell.length_b   1.000
_cell.length_c   1.000
_cell.angle_alpha   90.00
_cell.angle_beta   90.00
_cell.angle_gamma   90.00
#
_symmetry.space_group_name_H-M   'P 1'
#
loop_
_entity.id
_entity.type
_entity.pdbx_description
1 polymer ?
#
loop_
_entity_poly.entity_id
_entity_poly.type
_entity_poly.pdbx_seq_one_letter_code
_entity_poly.pdbx_strand_id
1 'polypeptide(L)' 'MKTQSINIQITTIDEAIHWQNVATLNINKFRSNPVEGQENLQSNLIRMWNDVHAQAGLALIAMQEEVEVA' A
#
# COMPACT_ATOMS: atom_id res chain seq x y z
N MET A 1 14.39 7.05 -14.33
CA MET A 1 14.60 6.37 -13.03
C MET A 1 13.87 5.04 -13.07
N LYS A 2 14.50 3.92 -12.67
CA LYS A 2 13.79 2.64 -12.50
C LYS A 2 12.81 2.80 -11.34
N THR A 3 11.53 2.56 -11.57
CA THR A 3 10.53 2.49 -10.50
C THR A 3 10.86 1.24 -9.68
N GLN A 4 11.29 1.42 -8.42
CA GLN A 4 11.38 0.30 -7.49
C GLN A 4 9.94 -0.09 -7.14
N SER A 5 9.51 -1.27 -7.59
CA SER A 5 8.23 -1.86 -7.19
C SER A 5 8.48 -2.83 -6.04
N ILE A 6 7.68 -2.72 -4.98
CA ILE A 6 7.67 -3.72 -3.92
C ILE A 6 6.56 -4.70 -4.27
N ASN A 7 6.82 -6.00 -4.15
CA ASN A 7 5.78 -7.01 -4.29
C ASN A 7 5.49 -7.60 -2.90
N ILE A 8 4.25 -7.47 -2.44
CA ILE A 8 3.80 -8.05 -1.18
C ILE A 8 3.02 -9.34 -1.46
N GLN A 9 3.40 -10.43 -0.79
CA GLN A 9 2.60 -11.65 -0.79
C GLN A 9 1.49 -11.51 0.25
N ILE A 10 0.25 -11.69 -0.18
CA ILE A 10 -0.95 -11.60 0.65
C ILE A 10 -1.76 -12.86 0.41
N THR A 11 -2.02 -13.61 1.49
CA THR A 11 -2.65 -14.94 1.41
C THR A 11 -3.99 -15.00 2.12
N THR A 12 -4.32 -13.97 2.89
CA THR A 12 -5.57 -13.89 3.65
C THR A 12 -6.23 -12.52 3.55
N ILE A 13 -7.54 -12.47 3.78
CA ILE A 13 -8.32 -11.22 3.85
C ILE A 13 -7.78 -10.31 4.96
N ASP A 14 -7.45 -10.88 6.13
CA ASP A 14 -6.91 -10.12 7.26
C ASP A 14 -5.57 -9.46 6.92
N GLU A 15 -4.68 -10.16 6.22
CA GLU A 15 -3.42 -9.57 5.71
C GLU A 15 -3.70 -8.44 4.71
N ALA A 16 -4.67 -8.61 3.82
CA ALA A 16 -5.04 -7.58 2.84
C ALA A 16 -5.55 -6.30 3.52
N ILE A 17 -6.42 -6.44 4.51
CA ILE A 17 -6.94 -5.33 5.30
C ILE A 17 -5.81 -4.67 6.11
N HIS A 18 -4.96 -5.49 6.75
CA HIS A 18 -3.82 -5.00 7.50
C HIS A 18 -2.91 -4.12 6.63
N TRP A 19 -2.54 -4.57 5.43
CA TRP A 19 -1.67 -3.81 4.54
C TRP A 19 -2.30 -2.54 4.00
N GLN A 20 -3.60 -2.53 3.69
CA GLN A 20 -4.30 -1.28 3.32
C GLN A 20 -4.26 -0.25 4.46
N ASN A 21 -4.46 -0.69 5.70
CA ASN A 21 -4.40 0.19 6.87
C ASN A 21 -2.99 0.73 7.13
N VAL A 22 -1.97 -0.14 7.12
CA VAL A 22 -0.56 0.26 7.29
C VAL A 22 -0.14 1.25 6.22
N ALA A 23 -0.51 1.00 4.96
CA ALA A 23 -0.21 1.90 3.86
C ALA A 23 -0.85 3.28 4.05
N THR A 24 -2.15 3.31 4.39
CA THR A 24 -2.89 4.56 4.65
C THR A 24 -2.25 5.38 5.77
N LEU A 25 -1.89 4.74 6.89
CA LEU A 25 -1.22 5.41 8.01
C LEU A 25 0.10 6.03 7.59
N ASN A 26 0.92 5.31 6.81
CA ASN A 26 2.22 5.83 6.36
C ASN A 26 2.07 6.96 5.33
N ILE A 27 1.15 6.84 4.36
CA ILE A 27 0.86 7.91 3.39
C ILE A 27 0.49 9.19 4.14
N ASN A 28 -0.43 9.09 5.10
CA ASN A 28 -0.86 10.23 5.91
C ASN A 28 0.29 10.79 6.74
N LYS A 29 1.11 9.93 7.37
CA LYS A 29 2.30 10.36 8.12
C LYS A 29 3.24 11.22 7.27
N PHE A 30 3.57 10.81 6.05
CA PHE A 30 4.46 11.57 5.19
C PHE A 30 3.84 12.85 4.65
N ARG A 31 2.53 12.85 4.37
CA ARG A 31 1.82 14.06 3.92
C ARG A 31 1.67 15.11 5.03
N SER A 32 1.40 14.67 6.26
CA SER A 32 1.15 15.56 7.39
C SER A 32 2.42 16.06 8.08
N ASN A 33 3.57 15.43 7.83
CA ASN A 33 4.85 15.80 8.47
C ASN A 33 5.92 16.02 7.39
N PRO A 34 5.86 17.12 6.63
CA PRO A 34 6.90 17.45 5.67
C PRO A 34 8.24 17.65 6.38
N VAL A 35 9.32 17.11 5.82
CA VAL A 35 10.68 17.28 6.32
C VAL A 35 11.47 18.09 5.30
N GLU A 36 11.90 19.28 5.70
CA GLU A 36 12.65 20.21 4.84
C GLU A 36 13.89 19.53 4.24
N GLY A 37 14.05 19.65 2.93
CA GLY A 37 15.14 19.05 2.17
C GLY A 37 14.96 17.56 1.87
N GLN A 38 13.83 16.94 2.23
CA GLN A 38 13.51 15.54 1.94
C GLN A 38 12.23 15.35 1.10
N GLU A 39 11.75 16.38 0.42
CA GLU A 39 10.48 16.38 -0.32
C GLU A 39 10.44 15.26 -1.38
N ASN A 40 11.56 15.06 -2.08
CA ASN A 40 11.70 13.99 -3.07
C ASN A 40 11.65 12.59 -2.43
N LEU A 41 12.31 12.41 -1.28
CA LEU A 41 12.28 11.15 -0.55
C LEU A 41 10.87 10.85 -0.03
N GLN A 42 10.21 11.83 0.58
CA GLN A 42 8.84 11.69 1.07
C GLN A 42 7.86 11.38 -0.07
N SER A 43 8.02 12.03 -1.22
CA SER A 43 7.22 11.74 -2.42
C SER A 43 7.43 10.30 -2.93
N ASN A 44 8.67 9.81 -2.89
CA ASN A 44 8.97 8.42 -3.27
C ASN A 44 8.37 7.42 -2.27
N LEU A 45 8.46 7.69 -0.97
CA LEU A 45 7.86 6.86 0.08
C LEU A 45 6.33 6.83 -0.04
N ILE A 46 5.68 7.97 -0.30
CA ILE A 46 4.24 8.03 -0.55
C ILE A 46 3.87 7.17 -1.77
N ARG A 47 4.64 7.24 -2.87
CA ARG A 47 4.39 6.42 -4.06
C ARG A 47 4.51 4.93 -3.76
N MET A 48 5.53 4.53 -3.02
CA MET A 48 5.74 3.16 -2.58
C MET A 48 4.56 2.65 -1.73
N TRP A 49 4.08 3.44 -0.78
CA TRP A 49 2.93 3.04 0.04
C TRP A 49 1.61 3.03 -0.73
N ASN A 50 1.43 3.91 -1.73
CA ASN A 50 0.28 3.81 -2.64
C ASN A 50 0.28 2.50 -3.43
N ASP A 51 1.46 2.01 -3.85
CA ASP A 51 1.61 0.72 -4.53
C ASP A 51 1.23 -0.46 -3.61
N VAL A 52 1.73 -0.45 -2.37
CA VAL A 52 1.33 -1.42 -1.31
C VAL A 52 -0.18 -1.39 -1.08
N HIS A 53 -0.78 -0.20 -0.94
CA HIS A 53 -2.23 -0.05 -0.77
C HIS A 53 -3.00 -0.66 -1.95
N ALA A 54 -2.56 -0.39 -3.18
CA ALA A 54 -3.21 -0.91 -4.38
C ALA A 54 -3.12 -2.45 -4.46
N GLN A 55 -1.94 -3.04 -4.20
CA GLN A 55 -1.77 -4.48 -4.18
C GLN A 55 -2.66 -5.16 -3.14
N ALA A 56 -2.76 -4.57 -1.95
CA ALA A 56 -3.62 -5.07 -0.89
C ALA A 56 -5.12 -4.93 -1.19
N GLY A 57 -5.52 -3.84 -1.85
CA GLY A 57 -6.89 -3.66 -2.34
C GLY A 57 -7.27 -4.70 -3.42
N LEU A 58 -6.36 -4.96 -4.37
CA LEU A 58 -6.56 -5.97 -5.42
C LEU A 58 -6.66 -7.39 -4.83
N ALA A 59 -5.80 -7.72 -3.87
CA ALA A 59 -5.84 -9.01 -3.19
C ALA A 59 -7.17 -9.21 -2.44
N LEU A 60 -7.68 -8.16 -1.76
CA LEU A 60 -8.96 -8.22 -1.07
C LEU A 60 -10.13 -8.49 -2.04
N ILE A 61 -10.17 -7.78 -3.17
CA ILE A 61 -11.20 -7.98 -4.19
C ILE A 61 -11.17 -9.41 -4.72
N ALA A 62 -9.98 -9.91 -5.09
CA ALA A 62 -9.82 -11.27 -5.62
C ALA A 62 -10.30 -12.34 -4.63
N MET A 63 -9.94 -12.22 -3.35
CA MET A 63 -10.38 -13.18 -2.32
C MET A 63 -11.88 -13.09 -2.01
N GLN A 64 -12.49 -11.90 -2.09
CA GLN A 64 -13.94 -11.77 -1.93
C GLN A 64 -14.70 -12.43 -3.07
N GLU A 65 -14.23 -12.25 -4.31
CA GLU A 65 -14.79 -12.93 -5.49
C GLU A 65 -14.66 -14.46 -5.38
N GLU A 66 -13.54 -14.98 -4.88
CA GLU A 66 -13.38 -16.42 -4.64
C GLU A 66 -14.37 -16.98 -3.61
N VAL A 67 -14.70 -16.21 -2.57
CA VAL A 67 -15.67 -16.61 -1.54
C VAL A 67 -17.12 -16.55 -2.06
N GLU A 68 -17.46 -15.61 -2.93
CA GLU A 68 -18.82 -15.50 -3.49
C GLU A 68 -19.16 -16.57 -4.53
N VAL A 69 -18.15 -17.17 -5.17
CA VAL A 69 -18.32 -18.18 -6.22
C VAL A 69 -18.22 -19.62 -5.68
N ALA A 70 -17.79 -19.81 -4.42
CA ALA A 70 -17.65 -21.11 -3.74
C ALA A 70 -18.93 -21.55 -3.01
#